data_AF-A0A9P3PYD1-F1
#
_entry.id   AF-A0A9P3PYD1-F1
#
_cell.length_a   1.000
_cell.length_b   1.000
_cell.length_c   1.000
_cell.angle_alpha   90.00
_cell.angle_beta   90.00
_cell.angle_gamma   90.00
#
_symmetry.space_group_name_H-M   'P 1'
#
loop_
_entity.id
_entity.type
_entity.pdbx_description
1 polymer ?
#
loop_
_entity_poly.entity_id
_entity_poly.type
_entity_poly.pdbx_seq_one_letter_code
_entity_poly.pdbx_strand_id
1 'polypeptide(L)'
;MASRPSLIKHGISQWLTKFAKAGVKALEAEYKRRGLTTTAEQAKLVASLLGDAEDIESKKRPFLWDSVYDDPDAEKSGLFQGCLVAHVFLGHLMTVQSLPNQYRVQEPPIGALILAIQAVHRALLYSINGTFTAPARKGDREFSKQNWGDCKVESANGKTRTLKRSSVFLKRVKNLSDVQWADIKQAALNMQRGAPPQKAVTLDEEGSDGEESDDDDDELRDPRYDMPAVEALEGC
;
A
#
# COMPACT_ATOMS: atom_id res chain seq x y z
N MET A 1 -29.07 17.62 17.95
CA MET A 1 -27.75 17.15 18.43
C MET A 1 -27.48 15.78 17.82
N ALA A 2 -26.43 15.63 17.00
CA ALA A 2 -26.05 14.31 16.47
C ALA A 2 -25.47 13.44 17.60
N SER A 3 -25.88 12.17 17.68
CA SER A 3 -25.41 11.25 18.73
C SER A 3 -23.93 10.90 18.52
N ARG A 4 -23.13 10.73 19.58
CA ARG A 4 -21.67 10.42 19.50
C ARG A 4 -21.31 9.30 18.50
N PRO A 5 -22.06 8.19 18.38
CA PRO A 5 -21.79 7.14 17.38
C PRO A 5 -21.96 7.63 15.92
N SER A 6 -22.84 8.60 15.66
CA SER A 6 -23.02 9.17 14.32
C SER A 6 -21.85 10.06 13.89
N LEU A 7 -21.24 10.78 14.84
CA LEU A 7 -20.04 11.60 14.58
C LEU A 7 -18.83 10.74 14.25
N ILE A 8 -18.64 9.62 14.97
CA ILE A 8 -17.54 8.67 14.70
C ILE A 8 -17.70 8.04 13.33
N LYS A 9 -18.91 7.54 13.00
CA LYS A 9 -19.19 6.97 11.67
C LYS A 9 -18.91 7.98 10.56
N HIS A 10 -19.36 9.22 10.74
CA HIS A 10 -19.12 10.30 9.78
C HIS A 10 -17.63 10.59 9.60
N GLY A 11 -16.87 10.70 10.69
CA GLY A 11 -15.42 10.92 10.66
C GLY A 11 -14.67 9.81 9.93
N ILE A 12 -15.02 8.54 10.20
CA ILE A 12 -14.43 7.38 9.50
C ILE A 12 -14.76 7.42 8.00
N SER A 13 -16.01 7.67 7.62
CA SER A 13 -16.41 7.78 6.21
C SER A 13 -15.69 8.92 5.48
N GLN A 14 -15.55 10.08 6.11
CA GLN A 14 -14.78 11.19 5.56
C GLN A 14 -13.31 10.82 5.38
N TRP A 15 -12.72 10.14 6.37
CA TRP A 15 -11.33 9.71 6.35
C TRP A 15 -11.06 8.70 5.23
N LEU A 16 -11.91 7.67 5.09
CA LEU A 16 -11.85 6.72 3.96
C LEU A 16 -11.98 7.44 2.61
N THR A 17 -12.90 8.40 2.51
CA THR A 17 -13.05 9.20 1.28
C THR A 17 -11.77 9.99 0.94
N LYS A 18 -11.03 10.47 1.95
CA LYS A 18 -9.74 11.15 1.73
C LYS A 18 -8.70 10.19 1.14
N PHE A 19 -8.59 8.96 1.63
CA PHE A 19 -7.71 7.93 1.04
C PHE A 19 -8.06 7.66 -0.42
N ALA A 20 -9.33 7.39 -0.71
CA ALA A 20 -9.77 7.09 -2.07
C ALA A 20 -9.42 8.20 -3.07
N LYS A 21 -9.60 9.47 -2.66
CA LYS A 21 -9.22 10.64 -3.46
C LYS A 21 -7.71 10.78 -3.58
N ALA A 22 -6.96 10.51 -2.51
CA ALA A 22 -5.51 10.56 -2.52
C ALA A 22 -4.91 9.52 -3.48
N GLY A 23 -5.49 8.31 -3.57
CA GLY A 23 -5.05 7.29 -4.53
C GLY A 23 -5.14 7.76 -6.00
N VAL A 24 -6.27 8.38 -6.37
CA VAL A 24 -6.44 8.95 -7.72
C VAL A 24 -5.44 10.07 -7.97
N LYS A 25 -5.26 10.98 -7.01
CA LYS A 25 -4.30 12.09 -7.12
C LYS A 25 -2.85 11.61 -7.22
N ALA A 26 -2.50 10.55 -6.49
CA ALA A 26 -1.17 9.96 -6.55
C ALA A 26 -0.88 9.43 -7.97
N LEU A 27 -1.85 8.74 -8.58
CA LEU A 27 -1.73 8.22 -9.94
C LEU A 27 -1.63 9.37 -10.97
N GLU A 28 -2.45 10.41 -10.84
CA GLU A 28 -2.37 11.62 -11.69
C GLU A 28 -1.02 12.34 -11.54
N ALA A 29 -0.48 12.42 -10.32
CA ALA A 29 0.83 13.01 -10.06
C ALA A 29 1.95 12.18 -10.71
N GLU A 30 1.83 10.85 -10.70
CA GLU A 30 2.77 9.95 -11.33
C GLU A 30 2.76 10.07 -12.87
N TYR A 31 1.57 10.21 -13.48
CA TYR A 31 1.47 10.51 -14.91
C TYR A 31 2.20 11.80 -15.27
N LYS A 32 2.00 12.87 -14.47
CA LYS A 32 2.68 14.16 -14.68
C LYS A 32 4.20 14.03 -14.50
N ARG A 33 4.64 13.31 -13.46
CA ARG A 33 6.07 13.07 -13.18
C ARG A 33 6.78 12.40 -14.36
N ARG A 34 6.11 11.42 -14.99
CA ARG A 34 6.64 10.69 -16.14
C ARG A 34 6.35 11.35 -17.50
N GLY A 35 5.63 12.47 -17.53
CA GLY A 35 5.24 13.15 -18.77
C GLY A 35 4.25 12.36 -19.64
N LEU A 36 3.44 11.46 -19.06
CA LEU A 36 2.49 10.63 -19.81
C LEU A 36 1.24 11.45 -20.15
N THR A 37 1.06 11.74 -21.43
CA THR A 37 -0.03 12.61 -21.90
C THR A 37 -1.14 11.85 -22.61
N THR A 38 -0.86 10.64 -23.09
CA THR A 38 -1.83 9.83 -23.82
C THR A 38 -2.47 8.77 -22.93
N THR A 39 -3.72 8.42 -23.23
CA THR A 39 -4.45 7.34 -22.54
C THR A 39 -3.75 6.00 -22.70
N ALA A 40 -3.11 5.73 -23.84
CA ALA A 40 -2.40 4.48 -24.08
C ALA A 40 -1.15 4.32 -23.18
N GLU A 41 -0.37 5.39 -23.01
CA GLU A 41 0.78 5.40 -22.09
C GLU A 41 0.35 5.23 -20.64
N GLN A 42 -0.73 5.91 -20.25
CA GLN A 42 -1.30 5.80 -18.91
C GLN A 42 -1.82 4.38 -18.63
N ALA A 43 -2.52 3.77 -19.60
CA ALA A 43 -2.99 2.38 -19.51
C ALA A 43 -1.81 1.40 -19.36
N LYS A 44 -0.73 1.61 -20.13
CA LYS A 44 0.48 0.79 -20.05
C LYS A 44 1.13 0.85 -18.67
N LEU A 45 1.25 2.05 -18.09
CA LEU A 45 1.78 2.21 -16.73
C LEU A 45 0.87 1.54 -15.69
N VAL A 46 -0.46 1.72 -15.81
CA VAL A 46 -1.40 1.11 -14.87
C VAL A 46 -1.30 -0.41 -14.93
N ALA A 47 -1.28 -1.01 -16.13
CA ALA A 47 -1.12 -2.45 -16.30
C ALA A 47 0.19 -2.96 -15.69
N SER A 48 1.32 -2.25 -15.91
CA SER A 48 2.60 -2.66 -15.34
C SER A 48 2.64 -2.57 -13.81
N LEU A 49 1.99 -1.55 -13.22
CA LEU A 49 1.94 -1.37 -11.76
C LEU A 49 0.94 -2.31 -11.08
N LEU A 50 -0.18 -2.61 -11.73
CA LEU A 50 -1.22 -3.48 -11.20
C LEU A 50 -0.80 -4.96 -11.25
N GLY A 51 -0.08 -5.36 -12.30
CA GLY A 51 0.21 -6.76 -12.58
C GLY A 51 -1.03 -7.49 -13.07
N ASP A 52 -1.28 -8.69 -12.55
CA ASP A 52 -2.53 -9.41 -12.82
C ASP A 52 -3.71 -8.69 -12.14
N ALA A 53 -4.64 -8.19 -12.95
CA ALA A 53 -5.83 -7.47 -12.50
C ALA A 53 -6.87 -8.43 -11.88
N GLU A 54 -6.89 -9.69 -12.31
CA GLU A 54 -7.86 -10.70 -11.86
C GLU A 54 -7.45 -11.32 -10.52
N ASP A 55 -6.14 -11.38 -10.24
CA ASP A 55 -5.61 -11.86 -8.95
C ASP A 55 -5.68 -10.79 -7.85
N ILE A 56 -6.90 -10.47 -7.39
CA ILE A 56 -7.16 -9.45 -6.36
C ILE A 56 -6.38 -9.70 -5.05
N GLU A 57 -6.05 -10.95 -4.75
CA GLU A 57 -5.35 -11.36 -3.51
C GLU A 57 -3.82 -11.33 -3.68
N SER A 58 -3.31 -11.00 -4.87
CA SER A 58 -1.87 -11.01 -5.15
C SER A 58 -1.07 -10.14 -4.18
N LYS A 59 -0.13 -10.78 -3.49
CA LYS A 59 0.86 -10.13 -2.62
C LYS A 59 2.01 -9.50 -3.42
N LYS A 60 2.20 -9.89 -4.68
CA LYS A 60 3.39 -9.56 -5.49
C LYS A 60 3.20 -8.35 -6.41
N ARG A 61 2.17 -7.53 -6.17
CA ARG A 61 1.80 -6.41 -7.05
C ARG A 61 2.93 -5.38 -7.15
N PRO A 62 3.35 -5.00 -8.38
CA PRO A 62 4.51 -4.13 -8.57
C PRO A 62 4.40 -2.77 -7.87
N PHE A 63 3.21 -2.16 -7.79
CA PHE A 63 3.04 -0.84 -7.15
C PHE A 63 3.42 -0.77 -5.67
N LEU A 64 3.53 -1.94 -4.99
CA LEU A 64 3.93 -2.03 -3.58
C LEU A 64 5.41 -1.68 -3.37
N TRP A 65 6.25 -1.85 -4.40
CA TRP A 65 7.70 -1.83 -4.29
C TRP A 65 8.27 -0.51 -4.79
N ASP A 66 9.32 -0.02 -4.15
CA ASP A 66 10.05 1.19 -4.55
C ASP A 66 10.79 0.97 -5.87
N SER A 67 11.54 -0.12 -5.99
CA SER A 67 12.44 -0.37 -7.13
C SER A 67 11.75 -0.37 -8.51
N VAL A 68 10.50 -0.83 -8.57
CA VAL A 68 9.69 -0.94 -9.80
C VAL A 68 9.46 0.41 -10.48
N TYR A 69 9.53 1.52 -9.76
CA TYR A 69 9.23 2.84 -10.34
C TYR A 69 10.35 3.38 -11.21
N ASP A 70 11.60 3.02 -10.93
CA ASP A 70 12.77 3.42 -11.70
C ASP A 70 13.13 2.37 -12.76
N ASP A 71 13.04 1.09 -12.40
CA ASP A 71 13.28 -0.03 -13.29
C ASP A 71 12.22 -1.13 -13.04
N PRO A 72 11.28 -1.36 -13.97
CA PRO A 72 10.22 -2.35 -13.79
C PRO A 72 10.76 -3.79 -13.77
N ASP A 73 11.96 -4.03 -14.30
CA ASP A 73 12.60 -5.34 -14.36
C ASP A 73 13.58 -5.56 -13.20
N ALA A 74 13.79 -4.54 -12.36
CA ALA A 74 14.64 -4.66 -11.18
C ALA A 74 14.09 -5.66 -10.17
N GLU A 75 15.02 -6.23 -9.39
CA GLU A 75 14.64 -7.02 -8.23
C GLU A 75 13.77 -6.18 -7.28
N LYS A 76 12.67 -6.78 -6.85
CA LYS A 76 11.68 -6.13 -5.99
C LYS A 76 12.31 -5.81 -4.64
N SER A 77 12.40 -4.54 -4.28
CA SER A 77 12.88 -4.08 -2.97
C SER A 77 12.14 -2.83 -2.51
N GLY A 78 12.17 -2.58 -1.20
CA GLY A 78 11.44 -1.46 -0.61
C GLY A 78 9.94 -1.73 -0.60
N LEU A 79 9.53 -2.83 0.03
CA LEU A 79 8.14 -3.21 0.19
C LEU A 79 7.35 -2.12 0.94
N PHE A 80 6.18 -1.79 0.41
CA PHE A 80 5.29 -0.70 0.85
C PHE A 80 5.87 0.72 0.72
N GLN A 81 7.04 0.87 0.08
CA GLN A 81 7.67 2.17 -0.18
C GLN A 81 7.37 2.68 -1.60
N GLY A 82 6.62 1.93 -2.42
CA GLY A 82 6.26 2.34 -3.78
C GLY A 82 5.63 3.74 -3.86
N CYS A 83 6.03 4.51 -4.88
CA CYS A 83 5.72 5.94 -5.02
C CYS A 83 4.23 6.28 -4.78
N LEU A 84 3.29 5.50 -5.35
CA LEU A 84 1.86 5.73 -5.15
C LEU A 84 1.42 5.47 -3.70
N VAL A 85 1.92 4.41 -3.06
CA VAL A 85 1.60 4.08 -1.66
C VAL A 85 2.15 5.16 -0.73
N ALA A 86 3.41 5.54 -0.93
CA ALA A 86 4.08 6.62 -0.20
C ALA A 86 3.31 7.94 -0.28
N HIS A 87 2.86 8.33 -1.48
CA HIS A 87 2.07 9.55 -1.70
C HIS A 87 0.75 9.52 -0.91
N VAL A 88 0.00 8.41 -0.99
CA VAL A 88 -1.28 8.29 -0.28
C VAL A 88 -1.07 8.29 1.24
N PHE A 89 -0.04 7.57 1.71
CA PHE A 89 0.30 7.48 3.12
C PHE A 89 0.75 8.83 3.70
N LEU A 90 1.46 9.66 2.92
CA LEU A 90 1.80 11.03 3.29
C LEU A 90 0.58 11.85 3.71
N GLY A 91 -0.55 11.71 3.02
CA GLY A 91 -1.79 12.40 3.36
C GLY A 91 -2.30 12.05 4.77
N HIS A 92 -2.10 10.81 5.22
CA HIS A 92 -2.40 10.40 6.59
C HIS A 92 -1.42 11.03 7.57
N LEU A 93 -0.11 10.93 7.30
CA LEU A 93 0.93 11.49 8.17
C LEU A 93 0.71 12.99 8.41
N MET A 94 0.42 13.76 7.35
CA MET A 94 0.11 15.19 7.46
C MET A 94 -1.13 15.48 8.30
N THR A 95 -2.16 14.64 8.17
CA THR A 95 -3.38 14.77 8.98
C THR A 95 -3.07 14.56 10.45
N VAL A 96 -2.30 13.53 10.81
CA VAL A 96 -1.93 13.24 12.20
C VAL A 96 -0.97 14.29 12.76
N GLN A 97 0.01 14.74 11.97
CA GLN A 97 0.95 15.79 12.37
C GLN A 97 0.26 17.13 12.66
N SER A 98 -0.89 17.40 12.03
CA SER A 98 -1.67 18.61 12.33
C SER A 98 -2.36 18.58 13.71
N LEU A 99 -2.46 17.41 14.35
CA LEU A 99 -3.09 17.26 15.66
C LEU A 99 -2.12 17.71 16.78
N PRO A 100 -2.63 18.23 17.91
CA PRO A 100 -1.81 18.44 19.11
C PRO A 100 -1.15 17.14 19.58
N ASN A 101 0.07 17.22 20.12
CA ASN A 101 0.88 16.05 20.51
C ASN A 101 0.13 15.07 21.43
N GLN A 102 -0.68 15.58 22.35
CA GLN A 102 -1.48 14.77 23.29
C GLN A 102 -2.53 13.86 22.64
N TYR A 103 -2.88 14.11 21.37
CA TYR A 103 -3.84 13.30 20.61
C TYR A 103 -3.16 12.43 19.54
N ARG A 104 -1.83 12.48 19.44
CA ARG A 104 -1.08 11.66 18.47
C ARG A 104 -0.81 10.29 19.08
N VAL A 105 -1.19 9.26 18.35
CA VAL A 105 -0.79 7.88 18.67
C VAL A 105 0.66 7.69 18.26
N GLN A 106 1.48 7.09 19.14
CA GLN A 106 2.90 6.81 18.87
C GLN A 106 3.10 5.49 18.12
N GLU A 107 2.15 4.57 18.25
CA GLU A 107 2.17 3.28 17.55
C GLU A 107 2.17 3.46 16.02
N PRO A 108 2.82 2.56 15.28
CA PRO A 108 2.78 2.57 13.83
C PRO A 108 1.33 2.52 13.30
N PRO A 109 0.95 3.37 12.32
CA PRO A 109 -0.41 3.45 11.85
C PRO A 109 -0.73 2.34 10.83
N ILE A 110 -0.70 1.08 11.28
CA ILE A 110 -0.91 -0.16 10.48
C ILE A 110 -2.12 -0.03 9.57
N GLY A 111 -3.28 0.33 10.14
CA GLY A 111 -4.52 0.47 9.38
C GLY A 111 -4.44 1.55 8.29
N ALA A 112 -3.70 2.63 8.52
CA ALA A 112 -3.54 3.69 7.53
C ALA A 112 -2.66 3.25 6.35
N LEU A 113 -1.61 2.46 6.59
CA LEU A 113 -0.78 1.90 5.52
C LEU A 113 -1.59 0.93 4.66
N ILE A 114 -2.36 0.03 5.27
CA ILE A 114 -3.26 -0.89 4.54
C ILE A 114 -4.29 -0.11 3.72
N LEU A 115 -4.89 0.94 4.28
CA LEU A 115 -5.82 1.79 3.54
C LEU A 115 -5.15 2.54 2.38
N ALA A 116 -3.89 2.94 2.52
CA ALA A 116 -3.11 3.53 1.43
C ALA A 116 -2.92 2.53 0.28
N ILE A 117 -2.50 1.30 0.59
CA ILE A 117 -2.35 0.21 -0.38
C ILE A 117 -3.67 -0.05 -1.11
N GLN A 118 -4.78 -0.18 -0.37
CA GLN A 118 -6.11 -0.40 -0.95
C GLN A 118 -6.57 0.76 -1.83
N ALA A 119 -6.29 2.00 -1.42
CA ALA A 119 -6.66 3.18 -2.20
C ALA A 119 -5.88 3.27 -3.53
N VAL A 120 -4.59 2.89 -3.52
CA VAL A 120 -3.77 2.79 -4.74
C VAL A 120 -4.28 1.68 -5.63
N HIS A 121 -4.51 0.48 -5.09
CA HIS A 121 -5.08 -0.64 -5.85
C HIS A 121 -6.39 -0.23 -6.52
N ARG A 122 -7.30 0.42 -5.78
CA ARG A 122 -8.55 0.97 -6.34
C ARG A 122 -8.32 1.95 -7.48
N ALA A 123 -7.38 2.88 -7.31
CA ALA A 123 -7.08 3.88 -8.33
C ALA A 123 -6.56 3.23 -9.61
N LEU A 124 -5.65 2.25 -9.49
CA LEU A 124 -5.13 1.48 -10.61
C LEU A 124 -6.22 0.65 -11.28
N LEU A 125 -7.00 -0.12 -10.53
CA LEU A 125 -8.04 -0.99 -11.08
C LEU A 125 -9.09 -0.19 -11.86
N TYR A 126 -9.52 0.96 -11.34
CA TYR A 126 -10.45 1.84 -12.05
C TYR A 126 -9.81 2.65 -13.17
N SER A 127 -8.49 2.60 -13.33
CA SER A 127 -7.75 3.28 -14.41
C SER A 127 -7.10 2.31 -15.39
N ILE A 128 -7.52 1.04 -15.42
CA ILE A 128 -6.89 0.00 -16.25
C ILE A 128 -6.82 0.37 -17.75
N ASN A 129 -7.80 1.15 -18.22
CA ASN A 129 -7.86 1.67 -19.58
C ASN A 129 -7.18 3.04 -19.74
N GLY A 130 -6.34 3.45 -18.79
CA GLY A 130 -5.66 4.75 -18.75
C GLY A 130 -6.52 5.92 -18.29
N THR A 131 -7.83 5.73 -18.10
CA THR A 131 -8.75 6.76 -17.59
C THR A 131 -9.51 6.26 -16.38
N PHE A 132 -9.59 7.10 -15.34
CA PHE A 132 -10.27 6.73 -14.10
C PHE A 132 -11.79 6.63 -14.32
N THR A 133 -12.31 5.41 -14.27
CA THR A 133 -13.70 5.06 -14.54
C THR A 133 -14.25 4.24 -13.37
N ALA A 134 -14.83 4.93 -12.38
CA ALA A 134 -15.47 4.24 -11.25
C ALA A 134 -16.82 3.63 -11.66
N PRO A 135 -17.30 2.58 -10.96
CA PRO A 135 -18.61 1.99 -11.19
C PRO A 135 -19.75 3.03 -11.19
N ALA A 136 -20.71 2.85 -12.11
CA ALA A 136 -21.83 3.78 -12.29
C ALA A 136 -22.73 3.85 -11.04
N ARG A 137 -22.98 2.69 -10.41
CA ARG A 137 -23.80 2.60 -9.20
C ARG A 137 -23.07 3.23 -8.02
N LYS A 138 -23.74 4.15 -7.34
CA LYS A 138 -23.16 4.88 -6.20
C LYS A 138 -22.64 3.96 -5.10
N GLY A 139 -23.37 2.89 -4.78
CA GLY A 139 -22.97 1.91 -3.77
C GLY A 139 -21.64 1.24 -4.11
N ASP A 140 -21.43 0.86 -5.36
CA ASP A 140 -20.30 0.02 -5.78
C ASP A 140 -18.98 0.81 -5.88
N ARG A 141 -19.05 2.14 -6.03
CA ARG A 141 -17.86 3.01 -6.09
C ARG A 141 -17.35 3.49 -4.74
N GLU A 142 -18.09 3.26 -3.65
CA GLU A 142 -17.71 3.71 -2.30
C GLU A 142 -16.45 2.99 -1.79
N PHE A 143 -15.53 3.73 -1.20
CA PHE A 143 -14.38 3.15 -0.51
C PHE A 143 -14.81 2.77 0.92
N SER A 144 -15.44 1.61 1.01
CA SER A 144 -16.09 1.10 2.22
C SER A 144 -15.65 -0.34 2.48
N LYS A 145 -15.88 -0.83 3.71
CA LYS A 145 -15.66 -2.24 4.07
C LYS A 145 -16.44 -3.19 3.16
N GLN A 146 -17.64 -2.81 2.73
CA GLN A 146 -18.47 -3.69 1.90
C GLN A 146 -17.87 -3.93 0.51
N ASN A 147 -17.17 -2.94 -0.05
CA ASN A 147 -16.62 -3.03 -1.40
C ASN A 147 -15.12 -3.39 -1.40
N TRP A 148 -14.38 -2.99 -0.36
CA TRP A 148 -12.91 -3.09 -0.31
C TRP A 148 -12.38 -3.82 0.92
N GLY A 149 -13.28 -4.25 1.81
CA GLY A 149 -12.93 -5.18 2.87
C GLY A 149 -12.97 -6.63 2.38
N ASP A 150 -12.62 -7.54 3.29
CA ASP A 150 -12.70 -8.97 3.01
C ASP A 150 -14.16 -9.41 2.85
N CYS A 151 -14.42 -10.27 1.88
CA CYS A 151 -15.77 -10.75 1.59
C CYS A 151 -15.81 -12.26 1.46
N LYS A 152 -16.98 -12.85 1.74
CA LYS A 152 -17.20 -14.28 1.51
C LYS A 152 -17.57 -14.48 0.04
N VAL A 153 -16.89 -15.40 -0.62
CA VAL A 153 -17.16 -15.81 -2.00
C VAL A 153 -17.44 -17.30 -2.03
N GLU A 154 -18.39 -17.73 -2.85
CA GLU A 154 -18.63 -19.14 -3.10
C GLU A 154 -17.71 -19.60 -4.23
N SER A 155 -16.91 -20.63 -3.96
CA SER A 155 -16.11 -21.29 -4.98
C SER A 155 -17.00 -22.11 -5.92
N ALA A 156 -16.49 -22.43 -7.12
CA ALA A 156 -17.19 -23.28 -8.09
C ALA A 156 -17.67 -24.63 -7.51
N ASN A 157 -17.01 -25.12 -6.45
CA ASN A 157 -17.35 -26.36 -5.75
C ASN A 157 -18.39 -26.17 -4.61
N GLY A 158 -19.06 -25.01 -4.54
CA GLY A 158 -20.05 -24.67 -3.50
C GLY A 158 -19.47 -24.37 -2.11
N LYS A 159 -18.14 -24.46 -1.94
CA LYS A 159 -17.47 -24.12 -0.67
C LYS A 159 -17.32 -22.61 -0.54
N THR A 160 -17.83 -22.04 0.53
CA THR A 160 -17.58 -20.62 0.86
C THR A 160 -16.14 -20.44 1.33
N ARG A 161 -15.40 -19.51 0.73
CA ARG A 161 -14.09 -19.04 1.20
C ARG A 161 -14.12 -17.53 1.43
N THR A 162 -13.21 -17.04 2.27
CA THR A 162 -13.02 -15.59 2.43
C THR A 162 -12.02 -15.12 1.39
N LEU A 163 -12.43 -14.18 0.55
CA LEU A 163 -11.55 -13.41 -0.33
C LEU A 163 -10.90 -12.31 0.52
N LYS A 164 -9.59 -12.45 0.80
CA LYS A 164 -8.82 -11.51 1.59
C LYS A 164 -8.40 -10.34 0.69
N ARG A 165 -9.01 -9.17 0.87
CA ARG A 165 -8.64 -7.94 0.13
C ARG A 165 -7.78 -7.04 0.99
N SER A 166 -8.29 -6.76 2.19
CA SER A 166 -7.70 -5.82 3.12
C SER A 166 -6.75 -6.50 4.12
N SER A 167 -7.09 -7.71 4.56
CA SER A 167 -6.29 -8.44 5.55
C SER A 167 -5.08 -9.16 4.98
N VAL A 168 -4.95 -9.24 3.65
CA VAL A 168 -3.83 -9.96 3.00
C VAL A 168 -2.46 -9.42 3.40
N PHE A 169 -2.36 -8.12 3.71
CA PHE A 169 -1.13 -7.47 4.16
C PHE A 169 -1.02 -7.33 5.69
N LEU A 170 -2.04 -7.73 6.44
CA LEU A 170 -2.12 -7.41 7.88
C LEU A 170 -1.00 -8.06 8.69
N LYS A 171 -0.70 -9.35 8.42
CA LYS A 171 0.36 -10.10 9.11
C LYS A 171 1.72 -9.45 8.84
N ARG A 172 2.09 -9.25 7.56
CA ARG A 172 3.34 -8.57 7.19
C ARG A 172 3.47 -7.17 7.79
N VAL A 173 2.45 -6.31 7.67
CA VAL A 173 2.50 -4.93 8.18
C VAL A 173 2.66 -4.86 9.71
N LYS A 174 2.05 -5.82 10.44
CA LYS A 174 2.22 -5.93 11.90
C LYS A 174 3.64 -6.33 12.30
N ASN A 175 4.31 -7.10 11.46
CA ASN A 175 5.63 -7.66 11.71
C ASN A 175 6.76 -6.86 11.00
N LEU A 176 6.47 -5.62 10.57
CA LEU A 176 7.53 -4.73 10.06
C LEU A 176 8.40 -4.26 11.23
N SER A 177 9.71 -4.30 11.07
CA SER A 177 10.65 -3.77 12.05
C SER A 177 10.57 -2.24 12.14
N ASP A 178 11.13 -1.66 13.20
CA ASP A 178 11.19 -0.20 13.37
C ASP A 178 11.96 0.48 12.24
N VAL A 179 13.01 -0.15 11.72
CA VAL A 179 13.79 0.32 10.56
C VAL A 179 12.91 0.36 9.32
N GLN A 180 12.16 -0.71 9.04
CA GLN A 180 11.23 -0.75 7.91
C GLN A 180 10.15 0.32 8.03
N TRP A 181 9.60 0.53 9.23
CA TRP A 181 8.64 1.61 9.48
C TRP A 181 9.23 3.00 9.30
N ALA A 182 10.48 3.21 9.70
CA ALA A 182 11.19 4.47 9.49
C ALA A 182 11.35 4.75 8.00
N ASP A 183 11.77 3.76 7.21
CA ASP A 183 11.95 3.88 5.77
C ASP A 183 10.63 4.11 5.03
N ILE A 184 9.54 3.43 5.40
CA ILE A 184 8.21 3.68 4.84
C ILE A 184 7.74 5.12 5.12
N LYS A 185 7.94 5.61 6.35
CA LYS A 185 7.61 7.00 6.70
C LYS A 185 8.49 7.98 5.92
N GLN A 186 9.78 7.68 5.77
CA GLN A 186 10.71 8.53 5.05
C GLN A 186 10.38 8.60 3.56
N ALA A 187 10.05 7.47 2.93
CA ALA A 187 9.56 7.41 1.55
C ALA A 187 8.34 8.31 1.35
N ALA A 188 7.36 8.23 2.27
CA ALA A 188 6.19 9.11 2.23
C ALA A 188 6.56 10.59 2.39
N LEU A 189 7.46 10.94 3.32
CA LEU A 189 7.89 12.33 3.54
C LEU A 189 8.68 12.90 2.35
N ASN A 190 9.44 12.07 1.63
CA ASN A 190 10.16 12.48 0.42
C ASN A 190 9.20 12.94 -0.69
N MET A 191 7.98 12.39 -0.75
CA MET A 191 6.95 12.82 -1.70
C MET A 191 6.52 14.29 -1.51
N GLN A 192 6.69 14.85 -0.31
CA GLN A 192 6.38 16.27 -0.06
C GLN A 192 7.35 17.21 -0.79
N ARG A 193 8.60 16.79 -0.94
CA ARG A 193 9.69 17.64 -1.48
C ARG A 193 9.78 17.60 -3.01
N GLY A 194 8.99 16.75 -3.66
CA GLY A 194 9.18 16.44 -5.09
C GLY A 194 10.55 15.82 -5.38
N ALA A 195 11.24 15.32 -4.36
CA ALA A 195 12.61 14.81 -4.46
C ALA A 195 12.57 13.30 -4.69
N PRO A 196 13.42 12.76 -5.58
CA PRO A 196 13.59 11.31 -5.70
C PRO A 196 14.10 10.73 -4.37
N PRO A 197 13.71 9.49 -4.01
CA PRO A 197 14.18 8.85 -2.78
C PRO A 197 15.71 8.72 -2.80
N GLN A 198 16.38 9.25 -1.77
CA GLN A 198 17.80 9.02 -1.55
C GLN A 198 17.99 7.67 -0.85
N LYS A 199 18.94 6.86 -1.35
CA LYS A 199 19.38 5.61 -0.72
C LYS A 199 19.75 5.85 0.74
N ALA A 200 19.00 5.25 1.66
CA ALA A 200 19.41 5.14 3.06
C ALA A 200 20.45 4.01 3.19
N VAL A 201 21.57 4.35 3.83
CA VAL A 201 22.69 3.46 4.16
C VAL A 201 22.27 2.57 5.33
N THR A 202 22.62 1.28 5.23
CA THR A 202 22.41 0.21 6.20
C THR A 202 23.14 0.47 7.53
N LEU A 203 22.44 0.23 8.64
CA LEU A 203 23.03 -0.03 9.96
C LEU A 203 22.51 -1.39 10.42
N ASP A 204 23.44 -2.25 10.82
CA ASP A 204 23.21 -3.59 11.34
C ASP A 204 22.48 -3.52 12.69
N GLU A 205 21.49 -4.40 12.91
CA GLU A 205 21.28 -5.07 14.21
C GLU A 205 20.19 -6.16 14.18
N GLU A 206 20.20 -6.93 15.26
CA GLU A 206 19.99 -8.38 15.40
C GLU A 206 18.55 -8.92 15.30
N GLY A 207 18.51 -10.24 15.06
CA GLY A 207 17.34 -11.05 14.79
C GLY A 207 16.30 -11.12 15.91
N SER A 208 15.04 -11.18 15.50
CA SER A 208 13.89 -11.49 16.35
C SER A 208 13.27 -12.81 15.89
N ASP A 209 13.18 -13.76 16.81
CA ASP A 209 12.61 -15.10 16.61
C ASP A 209 11.11 -15.06 16.29
N GLY A 210 10.71 -15.99 15.41
CA GLY A 210 9.37 -16.09 14.83
C GLY A 210 8.40 -16.97 15.63
N GLU A 211 7.12 -16.82 15.27
CA GLU A 211 6.09 -17.84 15.49
C GLU A 211 5.55 -18.29 14.13
N GLU A 212 5.70 -19.58 13.85
CA GLU A 212 5.22 -20.26 12.65
C GLU A 212 3.69 -20.42 12.67
N SER A 213 3.06 -20.00 11.59
CA SER A 213 1.70 -20.38 11.24
C SER A 213 1.59 -20.36 9.71
N ASP A 214 1.26 -21.54 9.15
CA ASP A 214 1.07 -21.89 7.74
C ASP A 214 0.08 -20.97 7.00
N ASP A 215 0.53 -19.76 6.69
CA ASP A 215 -0.03 -18.88 5.68
C ASP A 215 1.22 -18.23 5.05
N ASP A 216 1.67 -18.78 3.91
CA ASP A 216 2.91 -18.47 3.19
C ASP A 216 3.10 -16.94 3.03
N ASP A 217 3.87 -16.34 3.94
CA ASP A 217 4.26 -14.93 3.91
C ASP A 217 5.59 -14.72 3.17
N ASP A 218 6.22 -15.80 2.70
CA ASP A 218 7.40 -15.80 1.82
C ASP A 218 7.20 -14.94 0.57
N GLU A 219 5.95 -14.73 0.15
CA GLU A 219 5.61 -13.89 -1.00
C GLU A 219 5.79 -12.38 -0.79
N LEU A 220 5.92 -11.93 0.47
CA LEU A 220 6.16 -10.54 0.85
C LEU A 220 7.58 -10.33 1.42
N ARG A 221 8.52 -11.19 1.02
CA ARG A 221 9.92 -11.06 1.35
C ARG A 221 10.54 -9.86 0.65
N ASP A 222 11.09 -8.94 1.42
CA ASP A 222 11.86 -7.81 0.94
C ASP A 222 13.36 -8.12 1.06
N PRO A 223 14.07 -8.36 -0.06
CA PRO A 223 15.51 -8.63 -0.05
C PRO A 223 16.32 -7.56 0.69
N ARG A 224 15.83 -6.32 0.81
CA ARG A 224 16.52 -5.25 1.54
C ARG A 224 16.62 -5.51 3.05
N TYR A 225 15.69 -6.28 3.62
CA TYR A 225 15.59 -6.50 5.07
C TYR A 225 15.59 -7.98 5.46
N ASP A 226 15.07 -8.85 4.60
CA ASP A 226 14.80 -10.27 4.89
C ASP A 226 15.88 -11.19 4.28
N MET A 227 17.04 -10.65 3.90
CA MET A 227 18.18 -11.49 3.49
C MET A 227 18.69 -12.28 4.70
N PRO A 228 18.98 -13.58 4.54
CA PRO A 228 19.64 -14.32 5.61
C PRO A 228 21.01 -13.68 5.80
N ALA A 229 21.42 -13.46 7.04
CA ALA A 229 22.80 -13.09 7.34
C ALA A 229 23.69 -14.10 6.62
N VAL A 230 24.37 -13.66 5.57
CA VAL A 230 25.20 -14.53 4.74
C VAL A 230 26.21 -15.16 5.69
N GLU A 231 26.24 -16.49 5.73
CA GLU A 231 27.16 -17.28 6.54
C GLU A 231 28.58 -16.72 6.40
N ALA A 232 29.02 -15.96 7.40
CA ALA A 232 30.36 -15.39 7.48
C ALA A 232 31.40 -16.46 7.89
N LEU A 233 31.23 -17.69 7.40
CA LEU A 233 32.09 -18.82 7.65
C LEU A 233 32.14 -19.69 6.40
N GLU A 234 32.95 -19.31 5.43
CA GLU A 234 33.82 -20.24 4.71
C GLU A 234 34.76 -19.44 3.78
N GLY A 235 36.04 -19.35 4.18
CA GLY A 235 37.10 -18.93 3.25
C GLY A 235 38.17 -17.99 3.80
N CYS A 236 38.83 -18.33 4.92
CA CYS A 236 40.26 -18.05 5.17
C CYS A 236 40.80 -19.09 6.16
#